data_AF-A0A9E6BSV3-F1
#
_entry.id   AF-A0A9E6BSV3-F1
#
_cell.length_a   1.000
_cell.length_b   1.000
_cell.length_c   1.000
_cell.angle_alpha   90.00
_cell.angle_beta   90.00
_cell.angle_gamma   90.00
#
_symmetry.space_group_name_H-M   'P 1'
#
loop_
_entity.id
_entity.type
_entity.pdbx_description
1 polymer ?
#
loop_
_entity_poly.entity_id
_entity_poly.type
_entity_poly.pdbx_seq_one_letter_code
_entity_poly.pdbx_strand_id
1 'polypeptide(L)'
;MGAIALIYSIVVYLIFFASFLYLIAFMGGDMTSFIGAPKTLDSGTAILTAWPAVLVNIGLLLLFGVQHSVMARSGFKKALTKIVPQAMERSTYVLTTVVVLVLLFVFWQPLPSTVWSVTSPLWSVVLMAVFFLGVGLVLLSTFMINHFELFGLLQGWLGFRKKEAAAPVFVMPYLYKYIRHPLYLGFLLAFWSTSHMTVGHLLFSSIWTAYIFVAIGYEERDLIAVFGDKYHAYMAKVPAILPFGRGK
;
A
#
# COMPACT_ATOMS: atom_id res chain seq x y z
N MET A 1 -21.28 17.13 -14.28
CA MET A 1 -20.17 16.87 -13.33
C MET A 1 -20.29 15.53 -12.61
N GLY A 2 -21.41 15.19 -11.96
CA GLY A 2 -21.53 13.92 -11.20
C GLY A 2 -21.25 12.63 -12.00
N ALA A 3 -21.77 12.51 -13.22
CA ALA A 3 -21.49 11.35 -14.08
C ALA A 3 -20.02 11.25 -14.50
N ILE A 4 -19.37 12.39 -14.79
CA ILE A 4 -17.94 12.47 -15.12
C ILE A 4 -17.11 11.99 -13.92
N ALA A 5 -17.43 12.44 -12.71
CA ALA A 5 -16.73 12.03 -11.50
C ALA A 5 -16.84 10.52 -11.23
N LEU A 6 -18.01 9.93 -11.47
CA LEU A 6 -18.22 8.49 -11.33
C LEU A 6 -17.43 7.70 -12.38
N ILE A 7 -17.53 8.06 -13.67
CA ILE A 7 -16.79 7.38 -14.75
C ILE A 7 -15.28 7.47 -14.48
N TYR A 8 -14.79 8.65 -14.12
CA TYR A 8 -13.38 8.85 -13.76
C TYR A 8 -12.95 7.94 -12.61
N SER A 9 -13.75 7.87 -11.54
CA SER A 9 -13.44 7.04 -10.38
C SER A 9 -13.44 5.54 -10.72
N ILE A 10 -14.34 5.08 -11.60
CA ILE A 10 -14.36 3.71 -12.12
C ILE A 10 -13.08 3.40 -12.91
N VAL A 11 -12.70 4.28 -13.84
CA VAL A 11 -11.49 4.09 -14.64
C VAL A 11 -10.25 4.06 -13.73
N VAL A 12 -10.11 5.01 -12.81
CA VAL A 12 -9.01 5.06 -11.86
C VAL A 12 -8.95 3.79 -11.01
N TYR A 13 -10.09 3.30 -10.52
CA TYR A 13 -10.15 2.09 -9.73
C TYR A 13 -9.65 0.87 -10.51
N LEU A 14 -10.03 0.72 -11.78
CA LEU A 14 -9.57 -0.37 -12.63
C LEU A 14 -8.05 -0.29 -12.88
N ILE A 15 -7.51 0.91 -13.13
CA ILE A 15 -6.07 1.13 -13.29
C ILE A 15 -5.34 0.79 -11.98
N PHE A 16 -5.86 1.24 -10.84
CA PHE A 16 -5.32 0.89 -9.52
C PHE A 16 -5.31 -0.62 -9.31
N PHE A 17 -6.42 -1.30 -9.58
CA PHE A 17 -6.54 -2.73 -9.37
C PHE A 17 -5.55 -3.51 -10.25
N ALA A 18 -5.43 -3.14 -11.54
CA ALA A 18 -4.43 -3.71 -12.43
C ALA A 18 -3.00 -3.47 -11.92
N SER A 19 -2.70 -2.26 -11.43
CA SER A 19 -1.38 -1.91 -10.88
C SER A 19 -1.09 -2.64 -9.56
N PHE A 20 -2.11 -2.89 -8.74
CA PHE A 20 -2.01 -3.70 -7.52
C PHE A 20 -1.75 -5.17 -7.84
N LEU A 21 -2.42 -5.74 -8.85
CA LEU A 21 -2.11 -7.09 -9.34
C LEU A 21 -0.68 -7.19 -9.87
N TYR A 22 -0.22 -6.15 -10.58
CA TYR A 22 1.17 -6.08 -11.01
C TYR A 22 2.13 -5.96 -9.83
N LEU A 23 1.79 -5.20 -8.78
CA LEU A 23 2.61 -5.10 -7.56
C LEU A 23 2.84 -6.48 -6.92
N ILE A 24 1.80 -7.33 -6.88
CA ILE A 24 1.92 -8.71 -6.39
C ILE A 24 2.93 -9.49 -7.23
N ALA A 25 2.88 -9.38 -8.55
CA ALA A 25 3.83 -10.04 -9.44
C ALA A 25 5.25 -9.48 -9.30
N PHE A 26 5.36 -8.15 -9.19
CA PHE A 26 6.61 -7.42 -9.05
C PHE A 26 7.35 -7.82 -7.76
N MET A 27 6.61 -8.00 -6.66
CA MET A 27 7.16 -8.45 -5.38
C MET A 27 7.32 -9.96 -5.27
N GLY A 28 6.42 -10.71 -5.90
CA GLY A 28 6.37 -12.18 -5.79
C GLY A 28 7.44 -12.87 -6.62
N GLY A 29 7.98 -12.19 -7.65
CA GLY A 29 9.07 -12.72 -8.46
C GLY A 29 8.76 -14.11 -9.00
N ASP A 30 9.66 -15.05 -8.72
CA ASP A 30 9.55 -16.45 -9.13
C ASP A 30 8.31 -17.15 -8.55
N MET A 31 7.84 -16.78 -7.36
CA MET A 31 6.62 -17.33 -6.75
C MET A 31 5.35 -16.98 -7.54
N THR A 32 5.43 -15.96 -8.38
CA THR A 32 4.36 -15.46 -9.24
C THR A 32 4.71 -15.53 -10.72
N SER A 33 5.65 -16.40 -11.10
CA SER A 33 6.12 -16.58 -12.48
C SER A 33 5.00 -16.84 -13.49
N PHE A 34 3.89 -17.47 -13.07
CA PHE A 34 2.69 -17.68 -13.89
C PHE A 34 2.00 -16.39 -14.36
N ILE A 35 2.27 -15.24 -13.74
CA ILE A 35 1.75 -13.93 -14.16
C ILE A 35 2.52 -13.38 -15.37
N GLY A 36 3.78 -13.80 -15.58
CA GLY A 36 4.60 -13.35 -16.70
C GLY A 36 4.97 -11.87 -16.63
N ALA A 37 5.22 -11.32 -15.43
CA ALA A 37 5.64 -9.94 -15.28
C ALA A 37 6.99 -9.69 -15.99
N PRO A 38 7.10 -8.66 -16.86
CA PRO A 38 8.33 -8.38 -17.60
C PRO A 38 9.47 -7.86 -16.71
N LYS A 39 9.15 -7.38 -15.51
CA LYS A 39 10.12 -6.90 -14.52
C LYS A 39 9.58 -7.17 -13.12
N THR A 40 10.47 -7.54 -12.21
CA THR A 40 10.19 -7.80 -10.79
C THR A 40 11.23 -7.09 -9.93
N LEU A 41 11.16 -7.24 -8.61
CA LEU A 41 12.20 -6.75 -7.70
C LEU A 41 13.57 -7.39 -8.00
N ASP A 42 13.56 -8.67 -8.36
CA ASP A 42 14.75 -9.52 -8.46
C ASP A 42 15.21 -9.74 -9.90
N SER A 43 14.35 -9.51 -10.89
CA SER A 43 14.61 -9.85 -12.30
C SER A 43 14.10 -8.80 -13.28
N GLY A 44 14.67 -8.82 -14.49
CA GLY A 44 14.36 -7.90 -15.59
C GLY A 44 15.55 -7.02 -15.97
N THR A 45 15.36 -6.16 -16.98
CA THR A 45 16.43 -5.33 -17.52
C THR A 45 16.88 -4.26 -16.52
N ALA A 46 18.15 -4.32 -16.13
CA ALA A 46 18.86 -3.27 -15.42
C ALA A 46 19.72 -2.47 -16.42
N ILE A 47 19.61 -1.14 -16.39
CA ILE A 47 20.43 -0.22 -17.20
C ILE A 47 21.64 0.24 -16.39
N LEU A 48 21.45 0.39 -15.07
CA LEU A 48 22.47 0.76 -14.11
C LEU A 48 22.81 -0.45 -13.21
N THR A 49 24.04 -0.48 -12.72
CA THR A 49 24.51 -1.51 -11.76
C THR A 49 25.19 -0.85 -10.56
N ALA A 50 25.41 -1.61 -9.49
CA ALA A 50 26.08 -1.17 -8.27
C ALA A 50 25.46 0.11 -7.65
N TRP A 51 26.27 1.04 -7.17
CA TRP A 51 25.82 2.22 -6.41
C TRP A 51 24.85 3.15 -7.17
N PRO A 52 25.03 3.46 -8.47
CA PRO A 52 24.03 4.22 -9.22
C PRO A 52 22.62 3.59 -9.21
N ALA A 53 22.52 2.27 -9.33
CA ALA A 53 21.24 1.56 -9.26
C ALA A 53 20.61 1.68 -7.87
N VAL A 54 21.41 1.58 -6.80
CA VAL A 54 20.95 1.79 -5.42
C VAL A 54 20.36 3.18 -5.24
N LEU A 55 21.03 4.23 -5.73
CA LEU A 55 20.56 5.61 -5.61
C LEU A 55 19.24 5.84 -6.37
N VAL A 56 19.10 5.29 -7.58
CA VAL A 56 17.86 5.36 -8.35
C VAL A 56 16.73 4.66 -7.61
N ASN A 57 16.96 3.45 -7.10
CA ASN A 57 15.94 2.71 -6.36
C ASN A 57 15.51 3.47 -5.09
N ILE A 58 16.46 3.98 -4.29
CA ILE A 58 16.13 4.81 -3.12
C ILE A 58 15.31 6.04 -3.55
N GLY A 59 15.72 6.72 -4.62
CA GLY A 59 15.01 7.87 -5.17
C GLY A 59 13.56 7.54 -5.56
N LEU A 60 13.32 6.39 -6.21
CA LEU A 60 11.98 5.93 -6.58
C LEU A 60 11.11 5.63 -5.35
N LEU A 61 11.68 4.97 -4.33
CA LEU A 61 10.98 4.66 -3.08
C LEU A 61 10.64 5.94 -2.30
N LEU A 62 11.56 6.90 -2.24
CA LEU A 62 11.34 8.21 -1.62
C LEU A 62 10.31 9.03 -2.40
N LEU A 63 10.36 9.02 -3.74
CA LEU A 63 9.38 9.69 -4.58
C LEU A 63 7.97 9.17 -4.29
N PHE A 64 7.80 7.84 -4.20
CA PHE A 64 6.53 7.25 -3.77
C PHE A 64 6.14 7.74 -2.38
N GLY A 65 7.02 7.57 -1.38
CA GLY A 65 6.72 7.90 0.01
C GLY A 65 6.33 9.37 0.21
N VAL A 66 7.06 10.29 -0.46
CA VAL A 66 6.80 11.73 -0.42
C VAL A 66 5.50 12.07 -1.12
N GLN A 67 5.28 11.62 -2.37
CA GLN A 67 4.05 11.95 -3.11
C GLN A 67 2.82 11.43 -2.36
N HIS A 68 2.83 10.16 -1.94
CA HIS A 68 1.73 9.54 -1.21
C HIS A 68 1.46 10.26 0.12
N SER A 69 2.50 10.53 0.90
CA SER A 69 2.34 11.14 2.23
C SER A 69 1.89 12.60 2.17
N VAL A 70 2.43 13.38 1.22
CA VAL A 70 2.09 14.80 1.05
C VAL A 70 0.64 14.94 0.61
N MET A 71 0.21 14.17 -0.40
CA MET A 71 -1.17 14.27 -0.89
C MET A 71 -2.20 13.74 0.12
N ALA A 72 -1.78 12.89 1.06
CA ALA A 72 -2.66 12.42 2.14
C ALA A 72 -2.96 13.52 3.18
N ARG A 73 -2.14 14.57 3.28
CA ARG A 73 -2.29 15.64 4.28
C ARG A 73 -3.48 16.56 3.96
N SER A 74 -4.19 16.99 5.01
CA SER A 74 -5.39 17.84 4.89
C SER A 74 -5.15 19.15 4.14
N GLY A 75 -3.98 19.78 4.31
CA GLY A 75 -3.60 20.99 3.60
C GLY A 75 -3.53 20.79 2.09
N PHE A 76 -2.90 19.69 1.64
CA PHE A 76 -2.81 19.37 0.22
C PHE A 76 -4.20 19.03 -0.35
N LYS A 77 -5.00 18.23 0.36
CA LYS A 77 -6.38 17.91 -0.04
C LYS A 77 -7.21 19.18 -0.28
N LYS A 78 -7.17 20.12 0.66
CA LYS A 78 -7.86 21.43 0.54
C LYS A 78 -7.37 22.25 -0.66
N ALA A 79 -6.07 22.20 -0.96
CA ALA A 79 -5.51 22.88 -2.13
C ALA A 79 -5.97 22.21 -3.43
N LEU A 80 -5.91 20.87 -3.50
CA LEU A 80 -6.33 20.09 -4.66
C LEU A 80 -7.81 20.29 -4.98
N THR A 81 -8.68 20.35 -3.97
CA THR A 81 -10.12 20.56 -4.15
C THR A 81 -10.50 21.94 -4.69
N LYS A 82 -9.55 22.89 -4.77
CA LYS A 82 -9.76 24.16 -5.48
C LYS A 82 -9.70 24.00 -7.00
N ILE A 83 -9.08 22.93 -7.48
CA ILE A 83 -8.83 22.64 -8.90
C ILE A 83 -9.69 21.46 -9.36
N VAL A 84 -9.76 20.41 -8.54
CA VAL A 84 -10.49 19.17 -8.83
C VAL A 84 -11.77 19.11 -7.98
N PRO A 85 -12.93 18.72 -8.53
CA PRO A 85 -14.15 18.55 -7.74
C PRO A 85 -13.94 17.60 -6.56
N GLN A 86 -14.57 17.88 -5.41
CA GLN A 86 -14.42 17.08 -4.19
C GLN A 86 -14.72 15.58 -4.40
N ALA A 87 -15.70 15.25 -5.24
CA ALA A 87 -16.03 13.86 -5.59
C ALA A 87 -14.91 13.10 -6.33
N MET A 88 -13.94 13.82 -6.91
CA MET A 88 -12.82 13.27 -7.68
C MET A 88 -11.49 13.33 -6.92
N GLU A 89 -11.40 14.06 -5.80
CA GLU A 89 -10.17 14.27 -5.03
C GLU A 89 -9.48 12.93 -4.71
N ARG A 90 -10.23 11.99 -4.13
CA ARG A 90 -9.69 10.68 -3.74
C ARG A 90 -9.22 9.87 -4.95
N SER A 91 -9.98 9.88 -6.04
CA SER A 91 -9.59 9.19 -7.28
C SER A 91 -8.34 9.84 -7.90
N THR A 92 -8.20 11.16 -7.84
CA THR A 92 -6.98 11.85 -8.30
C THR A 92 -5.76 11.53 -7.45
N TYR A 93 -5.94 11.43 -6.13
CA TYR A 93 -4.92 10.90 -5.22
C TYR A 93 -4.47 9.48 -5.62
N VAL A 94 -5.42 8.59 -5.89
CA VAL A 94 -5.12 7.20 -6.29
C VAL A 94 -4.41 7.16 -7.63
N LEU A 95 -4.89 7.90 -8.63
CA LEU A 95 -4.29 7.93 -9.97
C LEU A 95 -2.84 8.42 -9.94
N THR A 96 -2.57 9.51 -9.25
CA THR A 96 -1.21 10.07 -9.14
C THR A 96 -0.27 9.13 -8.39
N THR A 97 -0.76 8.46 -7.35
CA THR A 97 -0.02 7.40 -6.64
C THR A 97 0.29 6.22 -7.56
N VAL A 98 -0.67 5.80 -8.38
CA VAL A 98 -0.47 4.73 -9.36
C VAL A 98 0.56 5.13 -10.42
N VAL A 99 0.55 6.39 -10.90
CA VAL A 99 1.58 6.88 -11.83
C VAL A 99 2.97 6.75 -11.21
N VAL A 100 3.16 7.19 -9.96
CA VAL A 100 4.46 7.07 -9.28
C VAL A 100 4.84 5.60 -9.04
N LEU A 101 3.86 4.74 -8.75
CA LEU A 101 4.08 3.31 -8.61
C LEU A 101 4.50 2.65 -9.93
N VAL A 102 3.90 3.03 -11.06
CA VAL A 102 4.30 2.56 -12.39
C VAL A 102 5.70 3.06 -12.75
N LEU A 103 6.04 4.31 -12.42
CA LEU A 103 7.41 4.82 -12.57
C LEU A 103 8.40 3.97 -11.75
N LEU A 104 8.04 3.61 -10.51
CA LEU A 104 8.83 2.69 -9.70
C LEU A 104 9.02 1.36 -10.42
N PHE A 105 7.96 0.72 -10.93
CA PHE A 105 8.08 -0.55 -11.65
C PHE A 105 9.00 -0.45 -12.86
N VAL A 106 8.78 0.54 -13.73
CA VAL A 106 9.50 0.68 -14.99
C VAL A 106 10.97 1.00 -14.76
N PHE A 107 11.25 1.92 -13.84
CA PHE A 107 12.61 2.44 -13.60
C PHE A 107 13.37 1.71 -12.50
N TRP A 108 12.76 0.74 -11.82
CA TRP A 108 13.46 -0.13 -10.88
C TRP A 108 14.67 -0.77 -11.55
N GLN A 109 15.79 -0.75 -10.82
CA GLN A 109 17.05 -1.37 -11.22
C GLN A 109 17.28 -2.61 -10.35
N PRO A 110 17.01 -3.83 -10.85
CA PRO A 110 17.28 -5.06 -10.10
C PRO A 110 18.74 -5.13 -9.63
N LEU A 111 18.94 -5.57 -8.38
CA LEU A 111 20.25 -5.77 -7.75
C LEU A 111 20.39 -7.25 -7.40
N PRO A 112 20.80 -8.12 -8.36
CA PRO A 112 20.58 -9.57 -8.31
C PRO A 112 21.46 -10.33 -7.31
N SER A 113 22.41 -9.66 -6.66
CA SER A 113 23.25 -10.26 -5.64
C SER A 113 22.38 -10.91 -4.56
N THR A 114 22.58 -12.20 -4.32
CA THR A 114 21.75 -12.98 -3.40
C THR A 114 22.18 -12.72 -1.95
N VAL A 115 21.22 -12.42 -1.08
CA VAL A 115 21.40 -12.36 0.37
C VAL A 115 21.10 -13.72 0.99
N TRP A 116 19.97 -14.32 0.62
CA TRP A 116 19.66 -15.72 0.95
C TRP A 116 18.87 -16.40 -0.16
N SER A 117 19.00 -17.73 -0.20
CA SER A 117 18.20 -18.59 -1.06
C SER A 117 17.80 -19.83 -0.28
N VAL A 118 16.50 -20.11 -0.23
CA VAL A 118 15.91 -21.27 0.43
C VAL A 118 15.75 -22.38 -0.61
N THR A 119 16.58 -23.43 -0.48
CA THR A 119 16.60 -24.56 -1.42
C THR A 119 15.61 -25.67 -1.04
N SER A 120 15.17 -25.71 0.23
CA SER A 120 14.22 -26.72 0.70
C SER A 120 12.82 -26.46 0.12
N PRO A 121 12.23 -27.41 -0.62
CA PRO A 121 10.91 -27.24 -1.22
C PRO A 121 9.82 -26.91 -0.20
N LEU A 122 9.87 -27.55 0.97
CA LEU A 122 8.91 -27.32 2.06
C LEU A 122 8.95 -25.86 2.52
N TRP A 123 10.14 -25.33 2.83
CA TRP A 123 10.28 -23.97 3.33
C TRP A 123 9.98 -22.92 2.27
N SER A 124 10.27 -23.19 0.99
CA SER A 124 9.86 -22.33 -0.12
C SER A 124 8.33 -22.23 -0.25
N VAL A 125 7.62 -23.35 -0.10
CA VAL A 125 6.14 -23.36 -0.08
C VAL A 125 5.60 -22.62 1.13
N VAL A 126 6.22 -22.77 2.31
CA VAL A 126 5.83 -22.01 3.51
C VAL A 126 5.97 -20.50 3.29
N LEU A 127 7.10 -20.04 2.74
CA LEU A 127 7.31 -18.61 2.45
C LEU A 127 6.30 -18.10 1.42
N MET A 128 6.03 -18.86 0.36
CA MET A 128 5.00 -18.52 -0.61
C MET A 128 3.61 -18.44 0.03
N ALA A 129 3.26 -19.35 0.94
CA ALA A 129 2.00 -19.30 1.66
C ALA A 129 1.89 -18.06 2.55
N VAL A 130 2.97 -17.67 3.24
CA VAL A 130 3.01 -16.44 4.05
C VAL A 130 2.91 -15.19 3.18
N PHE A 131 3.55 -15.19 2.00
CA PHE A 131 3.42 -14.12 1.02
C PHE A 131 1.97 -13.91 0.59
N PHE A 132 1.29 -14.97 0.14
CA PHE A 132 -0.11 -14.89 -0.29
C PHE A 132 -1.07 -14.60 0.87
N LEU A 133 -0.76 -15.06 2.09
CA LEU A 133 -1.49 -14.65 3.29
C LEU A 133 -1.36 -13.14 3.51
N GLY A 134 -0.16 -12.58 3.36
CA GLY A 134 0.09 -11.14 3.42
C GLY A 134 -0.73 -10.35 2.39
N VAL A 135 -0.71 -10.79 1.13
CA VAL A 135 -1.53 -10.21 0.05
C VAL A 135 -3.02 -10.30 0.37
N GLY A 136 -3.49 -11.46 0.84
CA GLY A 136 -4.88 -11.66 1.26
C GLY A 136 -5.28 -10.73 2.40
N LEU A 137 -4.42 -10.55 3.40
CA LEU A 137 -4.64 -9.62 4.51
C LEU A 137 -4.74 -8.18 4.03
N VAL A 138 -3.89 -7.73 3.11
CA VAL A 138 -4.00 -6.40 2.50
C VAL A 138 -5.38 -6.23 1.86
N LEU A 139 -5.76 -7.15 0.96
CA LEU A 139 -7.02 -7.04 0.23
C LEU A 139 -8.22 -7.06 1.19
N LEU A 140 -8.32 -8.05 2.08
CA LEU A 140 -9.43 -8.18 3.03
C LEU A 140 -9.52 -6.97 3.97
N SER A 141 -8.39 -6.45 4.44
CA SER A 141 -8.36 -5.28 5.34
C SER A 141 -8.96 -4.03 4.69
N THR A 142 -8.80 -3.85 3.38
CA THR A 142 -9.42 -2.73 2.65
C THR A 142 -10.95 -2.85 2.60
N PHE A 143 -11.49 -4.07 2.41
CA PHE A 143 -12.93 -4.32 2.44
C PHE A 143 -13.54 -4.18 3.84
N MET A 144 -12.78 -4.51 4.88
CA MET A 144 -13.25 -4.40 6.27
C MET A 144 -13.52 -2.95 6.69
N ILE A 145 -12.75 -1.98 6.18
CA ILE A 145 -12.96 -0.55 6.48
C ILE A 145 -14.04 0.06 5.58
N ASN A 146 -13.71 0.26 4.30
CA ASN A 146 -14.60 0.72 3.23
C ASN A 146 -13.80 0.79 1.91
N HIS A 147 -13.63 -0.34 1.22
CA HIS A 147 -12.75 -0.45 0.04
C HIS A 147 -13.06 0.61 -1.03
N PHE A 148 -14.35 0.82 -1.30
CA PHE A 148 -14.79 1.76 -2.34
C PHE A 148 -14.55 3.22 -1.95
N GLU A 149 -14.59 3.56 -0.66
CA GLU A 149 -14.20 4.88 -0.17
C GLU A 149 -12.68 5.06 -0.20
N LEU A 150 -11.93 4.01 0.17
CA LEU A 150 -10.48 4.02 0.15
C LEU A 150 -9.92 4.29 -1.25
N PHE A 151 -10.61 3.86 -2.30
CA PHE A 151 -10.16 4.05 -3.69
C PHE A 151 -10.96 5.09 -4.50
N GLY A 152 -11.83 5.87 -3.87
CA GLY A 152 -12.50 7.01 -4.51
C GLY A 152 -13.81 6.70 -5.22
N LEU A 153 -14.20 5.43 -5.34
CA LEU A 153 -15.44 5.00 -5.99
C LEU A 153 -16.69 5.49 -5.26
N LEU A 154 -16.70 5.43 -3.93
CA LEU A 154 -17.83 5.91 -3.15
C LEU A 154 -18.04 7.42 -3.34
N GLN A 155 -16.95 8.19 -3.35
CA GLN A 155 -16.97 9.63 -3.54
C GLN A 155 -17.50 10.00 -4.94
N GLY A 156 -17.06 9.28 -5.98
CA GLY A 156 -17.59 9.42 -7.33
C GLY A 156 -19.09 9.10 -7.41
N TRP A 157 -19.53 8.03 -6.75
CA TRP A 157 -20.94 7.63 -6.67
C TRP A 157 -21.81 8.65 -5.95
N LEU A 158 -21.36 9.15 -4.79
CA LEU A 158 -22.05 10.19 -4.03
C LEU A 158 -22.15 11.49 -4.82
N GLY A 159 -21.08 11.88 -5.53
CA GLY A 159 -21.09 13.01 -6.46
C GLY A 159 -22.09 12.85 -7.61
N PHE A 160 -22.22 11.63 -8.16
CA PHE A 160 -23.27 11.32 -9.14
C PHE A 160 -24.68 11.43 -8.55
N ARG A 161 -24.88 10.95 -7.32
CA ARG A 161 -26.17 11.00 -6.60
C ARG A 161 -26.46 12.35 -5.95
N LYS A 162 -25.56 13.34 -6.06
CA LYS A 162 -25.63 14.65 -5.39
C LYS A 162 -25.86 14.51 -3.87
N LYS A 163 -25.19 13.55 -3.24
CA LYS A 163 -25.22 13.33 -1.79
C LYS A 163 -23.87 13.71 -1.18
N GLU A 164 -23.91 14.26 0.03
CA GLU A 164 -22.71 14.51 0.81
C GLU A 164 -22.21 13.23 1.48
N ALA A 165 -20.90 13.16 1.73
CA ALA A 165 -20.31 12.06 2.48
C ALA A 165 -20.74 12.15 3.95
N ALA A 166 -21.06 10.99 4.54
CA ALA A 166 -21.32 10.92 5.98
C ALA A 166 -20.06 11.25 6.77
N ALA A 167 -20.24 11.78 7.98
CA ALA A 167 -19.12 11.98 8.89
C ALA A 167 -18.43 10.64 9.20
N PRO A 168 -17.08 10.60 9.33
CA PRO A 168 -16.38 9.38 9.69
C PRO A 168 -16.88 8.81 11.01
N VAL A 169 -17.19 7.51 11.03
CA VAL A 169 -17.61 6.79 12.23
C VAL A 169 -16.49 5.87 12.69
N PHE A 170 -16.15 5.93 13.97
CA PHE A 170 -15.18 5.01 14.56
C PHE A 170 -15.78 3.60 14.63
N VAL A 171 -15.16 2.66 13.91
CA VAL A 171 -15.56 1.25 13.87
C VAL A 171 -14.34 0.35 14.03
N MET A 172 -14.55 -0.84 14.60
CA MET A 172 -13.51 -1.88 14.78
C MET A 172 -13.97 -3.20 14.13
N PRO A 173 -13.97 -3.28 12.79
CA PRO A 173 -14.46 -4.46 12.08
C PRO A 173 -13.46 -5.61 12.16
N TYR A 174 -13.94 -6.82 12.47
CA TYR A 174 -13.20 -8.10 12.38
C TYR A 174 -11.74 -8.05 12.87
N LEU A 175 -10.76 -7.99 11.96
CA LEU A 175 -9.32 -8.00 12.25
C LEU A 175 -8.87 -6.80 13.09
N TYR A 176 -9.54 -5.65 12.92
CA TYR A 176 -9.26 -4.44 13.68
C TYR A 176 -9.61 -4.59 15.18
N LYS A 177 -10.26 -5.68 15.61
CA LYS A 177 -10.40 -5.99 17.04
C LYS A 177 -9.12 -6.54 17.66
N TYR A 178 -8.20 -7.06 16.85
CA TYR A 178 -7.01 -7.77 17.30
C TYR A 178 -5.71 -7.05 16.94
N ILE A 179 -5.67 -6.35 15.81
CA ILE A 179 -4.51 -5.59 15.33
C ILE A 179 -5.00 -4.27 14.75
N ARG A 180 -4.38 -3.14 15.11
CA ARG A 180 -4.81 -1.81 14.63
C ARG A 180 -4.56 -1.60 13.15
N HIS A 181 -3.46 -2.16 12.64
CA HIS A 181 -3.00 -1.97 11.27
C HIS A 181 -2.82 -3.30 10.51
N PRO A 182 -3.90 -4.08 10.30
CA PRO A 182 -3.81 -5.39 9.64
C PRO A 182 -3.36 -5.28 8.17
N LEU A 183 -3.67 -4.16 7.52
CA LEU A 183 -3.20 -3.84 6.17
C LEU A 183 -1.67 -3.70 6.12
N TYR A 184 -1.07 -3.02 7.10
CA TYR A 184 0.39 -2.89 7.20
C TYR A 184 1.07 -4.21 7.57
N LEU A 185 0.45 -5.02 8.45
CA LEU A 185 0.93 -6.38 8.70
C LEU A 185 0.95 -7.21 7.41
N GLY A 186 -0.10 -7.14 6.60
CA GLY A 186 -0.16 -7.83 5.31
C GLY A 186 0.99 -7.44 4.38
N PHE A 187 1.30 -6.14 4.27
CA PHE A 187 2.45 -5.68 3.50
C PHE A 187 3.78 -6.18 4.05
N LEU A 188 4.00 -6.13 5.37
CA LEU A 188 5.23 -6.63 5.98
C LEU A 188 5.43 -8.13 5.71
N LEU A 189 4.37 -8.93 5.82
CA LEU A 189 4.43 -10.35 5.47
C LEU A 189 4.81 -10.54 3.99
N ALA A 190 4.18 -9.80 3.08
CA ALA A 190 4.47 -9.91 1.65
C ALA A 190 5.89 -9.43 1.29
N PHE A 191 6.41 -8.38 1.92
CA PHE A 191 7.75 -7.85 1.65
C PHE A 191 8.86 -8.81 2.06
N TRP A 192 8.70 -9.52 3.17
CA TRP A 192 9.76 -10.33 3.75
C TRP A 192 9.68 -11.81 3.39
N SER A 193 8.54 -12.29 2.88
CA SER A 193 8.32 -13.71 2.60
C SER A 193 8.71 -14.08 1.17
N THR A 194 10.02 -14.13 0.89
CA THR A 194 10.56 -14.65 -0.37
C THR A 194 11.56 -15.78 -0.11
N SER A 195 11.50 -16.83 -0.95
CA SER A 195 12.49 -17.91 -0.96
C SER A 195 13.83 -17.47 -1.56
N HIS A 196 13.86 -16.40 -2.34
CA HIS A 196 15.07 -15.81 -2.90
C HIS A 196 15.09 -14.31 -2.61
N MET A 197 15.97 -13.90 -1.69
CA MET A 197 16.13 -12.50 -1.33
C MET A 197 17.38 -11.95 -1.99
N THR A 198 17.19 -11.03 -2.92
CA THR A 198 18.29 -10.24 -3.48
C THR A 198 18.58 -8.99 -2.65
N VAL A 199 19.72 -8.35 -2.90
CA VAL A 199 20.05 -7.04 -2.30
C VAL A 199 18.99 -5.99 -2.67
N GLY A 200 18.42 -6.07 -3.87
CA GLY A 200 17.37 -5.15 -4.32
C GLY A 200 16.08 -5.33 -3.55
N HIS A 201 15.65 -6.58 -3.38
CA HIS A 201 14.48 -6.92 -2.57
C HIS A 201 14.70 -6.53 -1.10
N LEU A 202 15.87 -6.80 -0.53
CA LEU A 202 16.17 -6.42 0.85
C LEU A 202 16.13 -4.90 1.06
N LEU A 203 16.68 -4.13 0.12
CA LEU A 203 16.62 -2.66 0.13
C LEU A 203 15.17 -2.17 0.09
N PHE A 204 14.36 -2.72 -0.83
CA PHE A 204 12.94 -2.43 -0.93
C PHE A 204 12.22 -2.73 0.39
N SER A 205 12.32 -3.95 0.89
CA SER A 205 11.61 -4.40 2.11
C SER A 205 12.02 -3.58 3.33
N SER A 206 13.29 -3.23 3.46
CA SER A 206 13.79 -2.43 4.58
C SER A 206 13.25 -0.99 4.56
N ILE A 207 13.32 -0.32 3.40
CA ILE A 207 12.84 1.07 3.26
C ILE A 207 11.32 1.14 3.42
N TRP A 208 10.58 0.22 2.81
CA TRP A 208 9.12 0.19 2.97
C TRP A 208 8.69 -0.15 4.39
N THR A 209 9.42 -1.03 5.09
CA THR A 209 9.18 -1.29 6.51
C THR A 209 9.35 -0.02 7.33
N ALA A 210 10.47 0.71 7.14
CA ALA A 210 10.69 1.98 7.81
C ALA A 210 9.58 3.01 7.50
N TYR A 211 9.19 3.10 6.23
CA TYR A 211 8.10 3.97 5.79
C TYR A 211 6.76 3.61 6.46
N ILE A 212 6.43 2.31 6.58
CA ILE A 212 5.21 1.85 7.28
C ILE A 212 5.20 2.32 8.73
N PHE A 213 6.31 2.16 9.47
CA PHE A 213 6.36 2.60 10.87
C PHE A 213 6.23 4.11 11.02
N VAL A 214 6.81 4.88 10.09
CA VAL A 214 6.61 6.34 10.03
C VAL A 214 5.15 6.67 9.72
N ALA A 215 4.54 5.98 8.75
CA ALA A 215 3.16 6.18 8.34
C ALA A 215 2.18 5.90 9.49
N ILE A 216 2.37 4.81 10.25
CA ILE A 216 1.59 4.50 11.45
C ILE A 216 1.61 5.67 12.42
N GLY A 217 2.78 6.26 12.69
CA GLY A 217 2.90 7.40 13.59
C GLY A 217 2.07 8.60 13.15
N TYR A 218 2.03 8.89 11.84
CA TYR A 218 1.18 9.95 11.30
C TYR A 218 -0.31 9.59 11.28
N GLU A 219 -0.64 8.36 10.89
CA GLU A 219 -2.01 7.87 10.83
C GLU A 219 -2.66 7.87 12.21
N GLU A 220 -1.98 7.36 13.24
CA GLU A 220 -2.50 7.35 14.60
C GLU A 220 -2.69 8.77 15.14
N ARG A 221 -1.80 9.73 14.81
CA ARG A 221 -2.01 11.15 15.15
C ARG A 221 -3.24 11.73 14.48
N ASP A 222 -3.45 11.43 13.19
CA ASP A 222 -4.62 11.89 12.44
C ASP A 222 -5.91 11.27 13.01
N LEU A 223 -5.88 9.99 13.38
CA LEU A 223 -7.02 9.29 13.98
C LEU A 223 -7.34 9.78 15.40
N ILE A 224 -6.33 10.11 16.21
CA ILE A 224 -6.52 10.79 17.51
C ILE A 224 -7.17 12.16 17.31
N ALA A 225 -6.72 12.94 16.32
CA ALA A 225 -7.30 14.26 16.06
C ALA A 225 -8.78 14.19 15.65
N VAL A 226 -9.21 13.09 15.02
CA VAL A 226 -10.61 12.88 14.59
C VAL A 226 -11.47 12.23 15.67
N PHE A 227 -10.96 11.22 16.38
CA PHE A 227 -11.75 10.37 17.26
C PHE A 227 -11.45 10.54 18.76
N GLY A 228 -10.40 11.29 19.12
CA GLY A 228 -10.02 11.63 20.48
C GLY A 228 -9.87 10.41 21.39
N ASP A 229 -10.50 10.48 22.57
CA ASP A 229 -10.41 9.47 23.63
C ASP A 229 -10.87 8.07 23.18
N LYS A 230 -11.78 7.97 22.21
CA LYS A 230 -12.20 6.68 21.67
C LYS A 230 -11.02 5.94 21.03
N TYR A 231 -10.17 6.67 20.31
CA TYR A 231 -8.98 6.08 19.69
C TYR A 231 -7.89 5.79 20.73
N HIS A 232 -7.72 6.65 21.75
CA HIS A 232 -6.82 6.36 22.86
C HIS A 232 -7.20 5.07 23.60
N ALA A 233 -8.48 4.88 23.92
CA ALA A 233 -8.98 3.66 24.56
C ALA A 233 -8.78 2.42 23.69
N TYR A 234 -8.90 2.56 22.36
CA TYR A 234 -8.60 1.50 21.41
C TYR A 234 -7.10 1.17 21.38
N MET A 235 -6.23 2.18 21.33
CA MET A 235 -4.78 2.00 21.34
C MET A 235 -4.25 1.33 22.61
N ALA A 236 -4.94 1.50 23.73
CA ALA A 236 -4.61 0.83 24.99
C ALA A 236 -4.88 -0.68 24.96
N LYS A 237 -5.88 -1.13 24.19
CA LYS A 237 -6.37 -2.52 24.19
C LYS A 237 -5.88 -3.36 23.02
N VAL A 238 -5.66 -2.74 21.86
CA VAL A 238 -5.38 -3.45 20.60
C VAL A 238 -3.99 -3.07 20.12
N PRO A 239 -3.05 -4.01 19.92
CA PRO A 239 -1.68 -3.69 19.50
C PRO A 239 -1.60 -3.18 18.06
N ALA A 240 -0.53 -2.46 17.72
CA ALA A 240 -0.37 -1.81 16.43
C ALA A 240 -0.26 -2.79 15.24
N ILE A 241 0.71 -3.72 15.28
CA ILE A 241 1.02 -4.65 14.17
C ILE A 241 1.01 -6.10 14.64
N LEU A 242 1.87 -6.47 15.59
CA LEU A 242 1.95 -7.85 16.07
C LEU A 242 0.90 -8.08 17.17
N PRO A 243 0.15 -9.19 17.14
CA PRO A 243 -0.89 -9.49 18.12
C PRO A 243 -0.33 -9.84 19.51
N PHE A 244 0.99 -9.84 19.67
CA PHE A 244 1.69 -10.14 20.90
C PHE A 244 2.39 -8.86 21.38
N GLY A 245 2.05 -8.36 22.58
CA GLY A 245 2.89 -7.36 23.24
C GLY A 245 2.25 -6.15 23.94
N ARG A 246 0.92 -6.01 24.10
CA ARG A 246 0.35 -5.02 25.06
C ARG A 246 -0.93 -5.49 25.78
N GLY A 247 -0.81 -5.60 27.11
CA GLY A 247 -1.74 -5.13 28.16
C GLY A 247 -3.08 -5.84 28.37
N LYS A 248 -3.17 -6.60 29.48
CA LYS A 248 -4.34 -6.48 30.37
C LYS A 248 -4.46 -5.04 30.87
#